data_AF-A0A9X6AB40-F1
#
_entry.id   AF-A0A9X6AB40-F1
#
_cell.length_a   1.000
_cell.length_b   1.000
_cell.length_c   1.000
_cell.angle_alpha   90.00
_cell.angle_beta   90.00
_cell.angle_gamma   90.00
#
_symmetry.space_group_name_H-M   'P 1'
#
loop_
_entity.id
_entity.type
_entity.pdbx_description
1 polymer ?
#
loop_
_entity_poly.entity_id
_entity_poly.type
_entity_poly.pdbx_seq_one_letter_code
_entity_poly.pdbx_strand_id
1 'polypeptide(L)'
;GTGWITRNPDHVSDDDRQKLKAILARCPELEATTGRVRSFAAMMAIRSADRLPAWITAARADQSHGLRAFADGLMTEFDAVALGLSTEWSSGCVEGRVTDIKMLKRQMAGRAGLPLLRKRVLLVAADRRQHRATAATAS
;
A
#
# COMPACT_ATOMS: atom_id res chain seq x y z
N GLY A 1 14.80 -4.44 -8.39
CA GLY A 1 13.52 -4.83 -7.76
C GLY A 1 12.41 -4.00 -8.36
N THR A 2 11.27 -4.60 -8.67
CA THR A 2 10.12 -4.06 -9.44
C THR A 2 9.30 -2.95 -8.74
N GLY A 3 9.83 -2.32 -7.69
CA GLY A 3 9.12 -1.32 -6.86
C GLY A 3 8.87 0.05 -7.50
N TRP A 4 9.32 0.26 -8.74
CA TRP A 4 9.19 1.53 -9.48
C TRP A 4 7.77 1.78 -9.99
N ILE A 5 7.02 0.71 -10.23
CA ILE A 5 5.68 0.77 -10.84
C ILE A 5 4.63 1.21 -9.81
N THR A 6 4.88 0.98 -8.51
CA THR A 6 3.94 1.27 -7.42
C THR A 6 4.34 2.48 -6.57
N ARG A 7 5.46 3.14 -6.86
CA ARG A 7 5.90 4.34 -6.13
C ARG A 7 5.19 5.59 -6.65
N ASN A 8 4.93 6.53 -5.74
CA ASN A 8 4.50 7.89 -6.11
C ASN A 8 5.50 8.46 -7.15
N PRO A 9 5.04 8.88 -8.35
CA PRO A 9 5.91 9.45 -9.38
C PRO A 9 6.77 10.63 -8.92
N ASP A 10 6.35 11.36 -7.87
CA ASP A 10 7.10 12.49 -7.31
C ASP A 10 8.36 12.06 -6.53
N HIS A 11 8.53 10.76 -6.27
CA HIS A 11 9.66 10.19 -5.54
C HIS A 11 10.49 9.19 -6.37
N VAL A 12 10.40 9.27 -7.69
CA VAL A 12 11.21 8.47 -8.62
C VAL A 12 12.37 9.34 -9.12
N SER A 13 13.61 8.85 -9.00
CA SER A 13 14.78 9.59 -9.48
C SER A 13 14.75 9.74 -11.00
N ASP A 14 15.41 10.77 -11.52
CA ASP A 14 15.46 11.02 -12.97
C ASP A 14 16.06 9.84 -13.75
N ASP A 15 17.07 9.19 -13.20
CA ASP A 15 17.71 8.01 -13.79
C ASP A 15 16.73 6.82 -13.89
N ASP A 16 15.90 6.63 -12.88
CA ASP A 16 14.92 5.54 -12.85
C ASP A 16 13.74 5.80 -13.79
N ARG A 17 13.37 7.08 -13.94
CA ARG A 17 12.38 7.53 -14.92
C ARG A 17 12.88 7.30 -16.35
N GLN A 18 14.16 7.56 -16.61
CA GLN A 18 14.81 7.33 -17.90
C GLN A 18 14.88 5.83 -18.24
N LYS A 19 15.29 4.99 -17.27
CA LYS A 19 15.34 3.52 -17.41
C LYS A 19 13.95 2.93 -17.64
N LEU A 20 12.94 3.39 -16.89
CA LEU A 20 11.56 2.96 -17.09
C LEU A 20 11.08 3.32 -18.49
N LYS A 21 11.32 4.56 -18.95
CA LYS A 21 10.96 5.00 -20.30
C LYS A 21 11.59 4.12 -21.40
N ALA A 22 12.86 3.75 -21.25
CA ALA A 22 13.56 2.88 -22.20
C ALA A 22 12.99 1.45 -22.23
N ILE A 23 12.55 0.91 -21.10
CA ILE A 23 11.93 -0.42 -21.00
C ILE A 23 10.52 -0.41 -21.60
N LEU A 24 9.71 0.60 -21.28
CA LEU A 24 8.34 0.72 -21.79
C LEU A 24 8.30 0.91 -23.30
N ALA A 25 9.23 1.70 -23.86
CA ALA A 25 9.36 1.88 -25.31
C ALA A 25 9.67 0.59 -26.09
N ARG A 26 10.19 -0.45 -25.42
CA ARG A 26 10.51 -1.75 -26.02
C ARG A 26 9.39 -2.77 -25.84
N CYS A 27 8.39 -2.47 -25.03
CA CYS A 27 7.30 -3.39 -24.67
C CYS A 27 5.98 -2.61 -24.53
N PRO A 28 5.23 -2.42 -25.62
CA PRO A 28 3.97 -1.66 -25.63
C PRO A 28 2.93 -2.19 -24.64
N GLU A 29 2.94 -3.51 -24.39
CA GLU A 29 2.07 -4.17 -23.40
C GLU A 29 2.40 -3.74 -21.96
N LEU A 30 3.70 -3.56 -21.65
CA LEU A 30 4.14 -3.05 -20.36
C LEU A 30 3.83 -1.55 -20.22
N GLU A 31 3.88 -0.79 -21.32
CA GLU A 31 3.47 0.61 -21.35
C GLU A 31 1.98 0.78 -21.03
N ALA A 32 1.11 0.02 -21.69
CA ALA A 32 -0.33 0.00 -21.43
C ALA A 32 -0.63 -0.37 -19.97
N THR A 33 -0.01 -1.45 -19.47
CA THR A 33 -0.13 -1.89 -18.08
C THR A 33 0.32 -0.79 -17.10
N THR A 34 1.43 -0.13 -17.37
CA THR A 34 1.97 0.93 -16.51
C THR A 34 1.06 2.16 -16.50
N GLY A 35 0.53 2.57 -17.65
CA GLY A 35 -0.46 3.65 -17.74
C GLY A 35 -1.71 3.34 -16.92
N ARG A 36 -2.18 2.09 -16.97
CA ARG A 36 -3.33 1.63 -16.19
C ARG A 36 -3.07 1.68 -14.68
N VAL A 37 -1.93 1.18 -14.20
CA VAL A 37 -1.55 1.27 -12.79
C VAL A 37 -1.42 2.72 -12.33
N ARG A 38 -0.81 3.60 -13.13
CA ARG A 38 -0.69 5.03 -12.80
C ARG A 38 -2.06 5.72 -12.70
N SER A 39 -2.98 5.42 -13.62
CA SER A 39 -4.34 5.97 -13.56
C SER A 39 -5.09 5.55 -12.30
N PHE A 40 -4.88 4.32 -11.82
CA PHE A 40 -5.44 3.85 -10.55
C PHE A 40 -4.85 4.59 -9.35
N ALA A 41 -3.52 4.75 -9.32
CA ALA A 41 -2.84 5.49 -8.26
C ALA A 41 -3.31 6.96 -8.19
N ALA A 42 -3.46 7.61 -9.35
CA ALA A 42 -4.01 8.97 -9.43
C ALA A 42 -5.44 9.03 -8.87
N MET A 43 -6.30 8.08 -9.25
CA MET A 43 -7.68 7.98 -8.73
C MET A 43 -7.71 7.80 -7.20
N MET A 44 -6.83 6.96 -6.63
CA MET A 44 -6.68 6.82 -5.18
C MET A 44 -6.22 8.12 -4.52
N ALA A 45 -5.28 8.84 -5.13
CA ALA A 45 -4.76 10.09 -4.58
C ALA A 45 -5.84 11.19 -4.50
N ILE A 46 -6.73 11.25 -5.49
CA ILE A 46 -7.84 12.22 -5.53
C ILE A 46 -9.16 11.67 -4.94
N ARG A 47 -9.17 10.45 -4.41
CA ARG A 47 -10.35 9.85 -3.76
C ARG A 47 -11.62 9.81 -4.62
N SER A 48 -11.45 9.58 -5.92
CA SER A 48 -12.53 9.62 -6.90
C SER A 48 -13.17 8.23 -7.10
N ALA A 49 -14.05 7.85 -6.17
CA ALA A 49 -14.78 6.58 -6.22
C ALA A 49 -15.70 6.45 -7.44
N ASP A 50 -16.22 7.57 -7.96
CA ASP A 50 -17.04 7.66 -9.16
C ASP A 50 -16.35 7.13 -10.43
N ARG A 51 -15.01 7.19 -10.48
CA ARG A 51 -14.21 6.71 -11.62
C ARG A 51 -13.90 5.22 -11.54
N LEU A 52 -14.12 4.57 -10.39
CA LEU A 52 -13.77 3.17 -10.16
C LEU A 52 -14.44 2.20 -11.15
N PRO A 53 -15.75 2.31 -11.46
CA PRO A 53 -16.41 1.38 -12.41
C PRO A 53 -15.82 1.45 -13.82
N ALA A 54 -15.57 2.66 -14.31
CA ALA A 54 -14.97 2.89 -15.63
C ALA A 54 -13.53 2.35 -15.66
N TRP A 55 -12.77 2.55 -14.58
CA TRP A 55 -11.43 2.01 -14.46
C TRP A 55 -11.41 0.48 -14.47
N ILE A 56 -12.28 -0.17 -13.68
CA ILE A 56 -12.39 -1.64 -13.62
C ILE A 56 -12.73 -2.22 -15.00
N THR A 57 -13.69 -1.61 -15.70
CA THR A 57 -14.08 -2.03 -17.06
C THR A 57 -12.89 -2.02 -18.02
N ALA A 58 -12.13 -0.92 -18.01
CA ALA A 58 -10.99 -0.77 -18.88
C ALA A 58 -9.79 -1.65 -18.46
N ALA A 59 -9.65 -1.97 -17.18
CA ALA A 59 -8.68 -2.92 -16.64
C ALA A 59 -9.00 -4.37 -17.03
N ARG A 60 -10.28 -4.74 -17.08
CA ARG A 60 -10.74 -6.07 -17.54
C ARG A 60 -10.52 -6.31 -19.03
N ALA A 61 -10.58 -5.25 -19.84
CA ALA A 61 -10.31 -5.31 -21.27
C ALA A 61 -8.80 -5.37 -21.61
N ASP A 62 -7.93 -5.24 -20.62
CA ASP A 62 -6.48 -5.28 -20.81
C ASP A 62 -5.98 -6.71 -21.10
N GLN A 63 -4.90 -6.83 -21.86
CA GLN A 63 -4.30 -8.13 -22.19
C GLN A 63 -3.61 -8.75 -20.97
N SER A 64 -3.17 -7.91 -20.03
CA SER A 64 -2.50 -8.34 -18.79
C SER A 64 -3.41 -9.19 -17.90
N HIS A 65 -3.05 -10.46 -17.71
CA HIS A 65 -3.77 -11.37 -16.81
C HIS A 65 -3.79 -10.86 -15.37
N GLY A 66 -2.65 -10.34 -14.87
CA GLY A 66 -2.57 -9.81 -13.50
C GLY A 66 -3.51 -8.62 -13.28
N LEU A 67 -3.67 -7.78 -14.30
CA LEU A 67 -4.49 -6.59 -14.21
C LEU A 67 -5.99 -6.90 -14.29
N ARG A 68 -6.36 -7.90 -15.10
CA ARG A 68 -7.71 -8.48 -15.12
C ARG A 68 -8.08 -9.10 -13.77
N ALA A 69 -7.22 -9.97 -13.23
CA ALA A 69 -7.45 -10.60 -11.93
C ALA A 69 -7.56 -9.58 -10.78
N PHE A 70 -6.76 -8.51 -10.82
CA PHE A 70 -6.88 -7.41 -9.87
C PHE A 70 -8.23 -6.69 -9.99
N ALA A 71 -8.67 -6.38 -11.21
CA ALA A 71 -9.96 -5.75 -11.47
C ALA A 71 -11.15 -6.63 -11.00
N ASP A 72 -11.03 -7.95 -11.13
CA ASP A 72 -12.01 -8.91 -10.61
C ASP A 72 -12.08 -8.92 -9.08
N GLY A 73 -10.92 -8.85 -8.42
CA GLY A 73 -10.86 -8.68 -6.97
C GLY A 73 -11.52 -7.39 -6.50
N LEU A 74 -11.25 -6.27 -7.18
CA LEU A 74 -11.90 -4.99 -6.86
C LEU A 74 -13.42 -5.03 -7.07
N MET A 75 -13.90 -5.73 -8.09
CA MET A 75 -15.34 -5.88 -8.32
C MET A 75 -16.01 -6.72 -7.22
N THR A 76 -15.32 -7.74 -6.73
CA THR A 76 -15.81 -8.57 -5.62
C THR A 76 -15.95 -7.77 -4.34
N GLU A 77 -15.02 -6.85 -4.09
CA GLU A 77 -14.97 -5.98 -2.90
C GLU A 77 -15.44 -4.54 -3.20
N PHE A 78 -16.30 -4.35 -4.20
CA PHE A 78 -16.58 -3.03 -4.78
C PHE A 78 -17.04 -2.00 -3.73
N ASP A 79 -17.99 -2.36 -2.87
CA ASP A 79 -18.52 -1.44 -1.86
C ASP A 79 -17.46 -1.02 -0.85
N ALA A 80 -16.62 -1.96 -0.41
CA ALA A 80 -15.53 -1.69 0.52
C ALA A 80 -14.47 -0.78 -0.11
N VAL A 81 -14.12 -1.01 -1.38
CA VAL A 81 -13.16 -0.17 -2.11
C VAL A 81 -13.74 1.21 -2.39
N ALA A 82 -15.00 1.31 -2.81
CA ALA A 82 -15.68 2.58 -3.05
C ALA A 82 -15.73 3.42 -1.76
N LEU A 83 -16.10 2.79 -0.64
CA LEU A 83 -16.08 3.45 0.67
C LEU A 83 -14.67 3.88 1.09
N GLY A 84 -13.67 3.02 0.87
CA GLY A 84 -12.26 3.35 1.13
C GLY A 84 -11.74 4.51 0.28
N LEU A 85 -12.25 4.67 -0.95
CA LEU A 85 -11.94 5.81 -1.82
C LEU A 85 -12.69 7.08 -1.40
N SER A 86 -13.92 6.99 -0.91
CA SER A 86 -14.72 8.17 -0.55
C SER A 86 -14.47 8.70 0.87
N THR A 87 -13.81 7.92 1.74
CA THR A 87 -13.60 8.29 3.14
C THR A 87 -12.23 8.90 3.40
N GLU A 88 -12.13 9.74 4.43
CA GLU A 88 -10.85 10.32 4.84
C GLU A 88 -9.99 9.37 5.68
N TRP A 89 -10.61 8.30 6.18
CA TRP A 89 -10.01 7.33 7.08
C TRP A 89 -9.11 6.37 6.31
N SER A 90 -7.87 6.20 6.77
CA SER A 90 -6.96 5.18 6.26
C SER A 90 -6.66 4.14 7.34
N SER A 91 -6.51 2.88 6.93
CA SER A 91 -6.09 1.79 7.82
C SER A 91 -4.61 1.86 8.20
N GLY A 92 -3.81 2.76 7.60
CA GLY A 92 -2.34 2.73 7.71
C GLY A 92 -1.79 2.74 9.14
N CYS A 93 -2.35 3.58 10.02
CA CYS A 93 -1.91 3.62 11.42
C CYS A 93 -2.30 2.34 12.19
N VAL A 94 -3.45 1.74 11.85
CA VAL A 94 -3.91 0.46 12.42
C VAL A 94 -3.05 -0.68 11.91
N GLU A 95 -2.75 -0.73 10.60
CA GLU A 95 -1.91 -1.73 9.97
C GLU A 95 -0.47 -1.70 10.50
N GLY A 96 0.09 -0.51 10.75
CA GLY A 96 1.38 -0.36 11.42
C GLY A 96 1.39 -1.01 12.79
N ARG A 97 0.34 -0.78 13.60
CA ARG A 97 0.19 -1.42 14.92
C ARG A 97 0.02 -2.93 14.82
N VAL A 98 -0.76 -3.41 13.86
CA VAL A 98 -0.91 -4.86 13.61
C VAL A 98 0.42 -5.48 13.20
N THR A 99 1.23 -4.77 12.40
CA THR A 99 2.57 -5.20 11.98
C THR A 99 3.53 -5.30 13.16
N ASP A 100 3.55 -4.31 14.05
CA ASP A 100 4.32 -4.35 15.30
C ASP A 100 3.94 -5.56 16.18
N ILE A 101 2.63 -5.80 16.33
CA ILE A 101 2.14 -6.94 17.11
C ILE A 101 2.54 -8.28 16.46
N LYS A 102 2.43 -8.38 15.13
CA LYS A 102 2.87 -9.57 14.38
C LYS A 102 4.38 -9.78 14.53
N MET A 103 5.19 -8.72 14.51
CA MET A 103 6.64 -8.78 14.73
C MET A 103 6.95 -9.32 16.14
N LEU A 104 6.32 -8.79 17.18
CA LEU A 104 6.50 -9.27 18.56
C LEU A 104 6.13 -10.74 18.69
N LYS A 105 5.03 -11.18 18.06
CA LYS A 105 4.64 -12.60 18.04
C LYS A 105 5.66 -13.47 17.31
N ARG A 106 6.24 -13.00 16.20
CA ARG A 106 7.28 -13.71 15.43
C ARG A 106 8.60 -13.82 16.19
N GLN A 107 9.02 -12.79 16.91
CA GLN A 107 10.18 -12.84 17.81
C GLN A 107 10.03 -13.91 18.91
N MET A 108 8.79 -14.33 19.21
CA MET A 108 8.48 -15.40 20.15
C MET A 108 8.23 -16.74 19.47
N ALA A 109 8.68 -16.90 18.22
CA ALA A 109 8.45 -18.08 17.41
C ALA A 109 6.96 -18.51 17.36
N GLY A 110 6.04 -17.54 17.42
CA GLY A 110 4.60 -17.78 17.41
C GLY A 110 3.99 -18.31 18.72
N ARG A 111 4.80 -18.60 19.75
CA ARG A 111 4.37 -19.29 20.99
C ARG A 111 3.68 -18.39 22.01
N ALA A 112 3.52 -17.11 21.69
CA ALA A 112 2.88 -16.17 22.59
C ALA A 112 1.36 -16.21 22.45
N GLY A 113 0.70 -16.73 23.49
CA GLY A 113 -0.73 -16.52 23.71
C GLY A 113 -1.05 -15.05 24.04
N LEU A 114 -2.33 -14.70 23.97
CA LEU A 114 -2.82 -13.33 24.17
C LEU A 114 -2.32 -12.66 25.47
N PRO A 115 -2.28 -13.35 26.64
CA PRO A 115 -1.80 -12.73 27.88
C PRO A 115 -0.32 -12.29 27.82
N LEU A 116 0.54 -13.13 27.23
CA LEU A 116 1.97 -12.82 27.08
C LEU A 116 2.20 -11.72 26.05
N LEU A 117 1.46 -11.76 24.94
CA LEU A 117 1.53 -10.75 23.89
C LEU A 117 1.12 -9.37 24.44
N ARG A 118 0.04 -9.31 25.25
CA ARG A 118 -0.41 -8.08 25.91
C ARG A 118 0.68 -7.49 26.81
N LYS A 119 1.34 -8.31 27.64
CA LYS A 119 2.44 -7.86 28.51
C LYS A 119 3.60 -7.26 27.70
N ARG A 120 4.00 -7.90 26.60
CA ARG A 120 5.09 -7.39 25.74
C ARG A 120 4.71 -6.11 25.00
N VAL A 121 3.48 -6.00 24.51
CA VAL A 121 2.99 -4.76 23.87
C VAL A 121 3.03 -3.60 24.87
N LEU A 122 2.57 -3.81 26.10
CA LEU A 122 2.62 -2.79 27.16
C LEU A 122 4.05 -2.40 27.51
N LEU A 123 4.97 -3.37 27.58
CA LEU A 123 6.39 -3.12 27.86
C LEU A 123 7.03 -2.26 26.76
N VAL A 124 6.85 -2.62 25.48
CA VAL A 124 7.35 -1.85 24.34
C VAL A 124 6.73 -0.45 24.29
N ALA A 125 5.45 -0.32 24.62
CA ALA A 125 4.78 0.98 24.67
C ALA A 125 5.26 1.86 25.84
N ALA A 126 5.67 1.27 26.97
CA ALA A 126 6.28 2.00 28.08
C ALA A 126 7.69 2.49 27.71
N ASP A 127 8.50 1.59 27.14
CA ASP A 127 9.87 1.87 26.67
C ASP A 127 9.91 3.01 25.62
N ARG A 128 9.06 2.93 24.58
CA ARG A 128 8.93 3.99 23.56
C ARG A 128 8.53 5.35 24.16
N ARG A 129 7.69 5.37 25.20
CA ARG A 129 7.28 6.61 25.89
C ARG A 129 8.44 7.21 26.69
N GLN A 130 9.22 6.37 27.37
CA GLN A 130 10.40 6.80 28.12
C GLN A 130 11.44 7.42 27.18
N HIS A 131 11.76 6.75 26.07
CA HIS A 131 12.70 7.28 25.07
C HIS A 131 12.25 8.62 24.46
N ARG A 132 10.95 8.81 24.22
CA ARG A 132 10.41 10.06 23.70
C ARG A 132 10.50 11.21 24.72
N ALA A 133 10.23 10.93 25.99
CA ALA A 133 10.36 11.92 27.06
C ALA A 133 11.81 12.35 27.28
N THR A 134 12.76 11.41 27.27
CA THR A 134 14.19 11.73 27.39
C THR A 134 14.71 12.56 26.22
N ALA A 135 14.22 12.31 25.00
CA ALA A 135 14.60 13.09 23.82
C ALA A 135 14.06 14.53 23.84
N ALA A 136 12.83 14.73 24.36
CA ALA A 136 12.21 16.06 24.46
C ALA A 136 12.82 16.95 25.56
N THR A 137 13.53 16.37 26.53
CA THR A 137 14.17 17.13 27.63
C THR A 137 15.62 17.53 27.30
N ALA A 138 16.16 17.03 26.18
CA ALA A 138 17.53 17.26 25.73
C ALA A 138 17.63 18.29 24.59
N SER A 139 16.57 19.04 24.31
CA SER A 139 16.48 20.14 23.34
C SER A 139 16.04 21.42 24.05
#